data_AF-A0A6L3X3E8-F1
#
_entry.id   AF-A0A6L3X3E8-F1
#
_cell.length_a   1.000
_cell.length_b   1.000
_cell.length_c   1.000
_cell.angle_alpha   90.00
_cell.angle_beta   90.00
_cell.angle_gamma   90.00
#
_symmetry.space_group_name_H-M   'P 1'
#
loop_
_entity.id
_entity.type
_entity.pdbx_description
1 polymer ?
#
loop_
_entity_poly.entity_id
_entity_poly.type
_entity_poly.pdbx_seq_one_letter_code
_entity_poly.pdbx_strand_id
1 'polypeptide(L)' 'MQHELIDVLIVEDENELAQLHAELIGKHPRLRLVGIAASLADAQVQLESKQPKLMLLDNYL' A
#
# COMPACT_ATOMS: atom_id res chain seq x y z
N MET A 1 -23.52 10.27 5.40
CA MET A 1 -22.09 10.60 5.48
C MET A 1 -21.34 9.51 4.73
N GLN A 2 -20.93 9.78 3.50
CA GLN A 2 -20.12 8.84 2.72
C GLN A 2 -18.68 9.03 3.21
N HIS A 3 -18.13 8.06 3.93
CA HIS A 3 -16.74 8.14 4.38
C HIS A 3 -15.83 7.90 3.17
N GLU A 4 -14.90 8.81 2.89
CA GLU A 4 -13.93 8.62 1.81
C GLU A 4 -13.05 7.38 2.07
N LEU A 5 -12.75 6.65 1.00
CA LEU A 5 -11.76 5.59 1.04
C LEU A 5 -10.35 6.18 1.21
N ILE A 6 -9.52 5.44 1.94
CA ILE A 6 -8.10 5.73 2.14
C ILE A 6 -7.33 4.81 1.20
N ASP A 7 -6.69 5.41 0.21
CA ASP A 7 -5.82 4.71 -0.71
C ASP A 7 -4.51 4.35 -0.03
N VAL A 8 -4.15 3.07 -0.08
CA VAL A 8 -2.99 2.50 0.60
C VAL A 8 -1.99 1.97 -0.41
N LEU A 9 -0.71 2.34 -0.25
CA LEU A 9 0.42 1.76 -0.96
C LEU A 9 1.25 0.92 0.01
N ILE A 10 1.50 -0.34 -0.32
CA ILE A 10 2.45 -1.20 0.41
C ILE A 10 3.81 -1.06 -0.25
N VAL A 11 4.86 -0.96 0.54
CA VAL A 11 6.26 -1.05 0.11
C VAL A 11 6.94 -2.12 0.95
N GLU A 12 7.21 -3.27 0.33
CA GLU A 12 7.59 -4.53 0.98
C GLU A 12 8.31 -5.39 -0.05
N ASP A 13 9.56 -5.78 0.21
CA ASP A 13 10.36 -6.63 -0.69
C ASP A 13 10.00 -8.11 -0.55
N GLU A 14 9.52 -8.53 0.63
CA GLU A 14 9.04 -9.88 0.89
C GLU A 14 7.60 -10.10 0.37
N ASN A 15 7.47 -10.79 -0.77
CA ASN A 15 6.15 -11.04 -1.41
C ASN A 15 5.10 -11.68 -0.48
N GLU A 16 5.49 -12.60 0.40
CA GLU A 16 4.56 -13.26 1.33
C GLU A 16 3.99 -12.26 2.35
N LEU A 17 4.85 -11.38 2.87
CA LEU A 17 4.45 -10.34 3.81
C LEU A 17 3.61 -9.26 3.12
N ALA A 18 3.95 -8.88 1.89
CA ALA A 18 3.18 -7.95 1.08
C ALA A 18 1.76 -8.46 0.83
N GLN A 19 1.64 -9.75 0.53
CA GLN A 19 0.35 -10.41 0.31
C GLN A 19 -0.47 -10.50 1.60
N LEU A 20 0.16 -10.80 2.74
CA LEU A 20 -0.49 -10.76 4.04
C LEU A 20 -1.06 -9.37 4.35
N HIS A 21 -0.26 -8.32 4.13
CA HIS A 21 -0.70 -6.93 4.30
C HIS A 21 -1.88 -6.59 3.37
N ALA A 22 -1.82 -7.01 2.11
CA ALA A 22 -2.90 -6.81 1.15
C ALA A 22 -4.22 -7.46 1.59
N GLU A 23 -4.17 -8.69 2.12
CA GLU A 23 -5.33 -9.38 2.67
C GLU A 23 -5.92 -8.66 3.89
N LEU A 24 -5.07 -8.16 4.80
CA LEU A 24 -5.52 -7.40 5.96
C LEU A 24 -6.20 -6.09 5.54
N ILE A 25 -5.62 -5.35 4.59
CA ILE A 25 -6.21 -4.14 4.02
C ILE A 25 -7.58 -4.43 3.40
N GLY A 26 -7.69 -5.52 2.62
CA GLY A 26 -8.95 -5.92 1.97
C GLY A 26 -10.09 -6.21 2.94
N LYS A 27 -9.79 -6.55 4.20
CA LYS A 27 -10.79 -6.76 5.26
C LYS A 27 -11.28 -5.46 5.90
N HIS A 28 -10.63 -4.32 5.62
CA HIS A 28 -11.01 -3.03 6.19
C HIS A 28 -11.88 -2.21 5.22
N PRO A 29 -13.14 -1.89 5.59
CA PRO A 29 -14.12 -1.28 4.68
C PRO A 29 -13.81 0.15 4.22
N ARG A 30 -12.79 0.79 4.82
CA ARG A 30 -12.37 2.16 4.47
C ARG A 30 -11.00 2.22 3.79
N LEU A 31 -10.32 1.09 3.65
CA LEU A 31 -9.02 1.03 3.00
C LEU A 31 -9.18 0.47 1.59
N ARG A 32 -8.40 1.01 0.66
CA ARG A 32 -8.32 0.50 -0.70
C ARG A 32 -6.85 0.38 -1.07
N LEU A 33 -6.41 -0.85 -1.30
CA LEU A 33 -5.05 -1.08 -1.80
C LEU A 33 -4.96 -0.54 -3.23
N VAL A 34 -4.05 0.40 -3.46
CA VAL A 34 -3.80 0.98 -4.79
C VAL A 34 -2.47 0.52 -5.40
N GLY A 35 -1.58 -0.06 -4.61
CA GLY A 35 -0.31 -0.57 -5.11
C GLY A 35 0.48 -1.37 -4.08
N ILE A 36 1.42 -2.15 -4.60
CA ILE A 36 2.48 -2.84 -3.86
C ILE A 36 3.76 -2.54 -4.62
N ALA A 37 4.82 -2.12 -3.91
CA ALA A 37 6.14 -1.90 -4.47
C ALA A 37 7.17 -2.75 -3.71
N ALA A 38 8.07 -3.41 -4.44
CA ALA A 38 9.11 -4.26 -3.85
C ALA A 38 10.48 -3.55 -3.70
N SER A 39 10.53 -2.24 -3.99
CA SER A 39 11.73 -1.43 -3.85
C SER A 39 11.37 0.05 -3.67
N LEU A 40 12.29 0.83 -3.11
CA LEU A 40 12.13 2.28 -2.99
C LEU A 40 11.94 2.98 -4.35
N ALA A 41 12.63 2.52 -5.39
CA ALA A 41 12.52 3.09 -6.73
C ALA A 41 11.10 2.92 -7.31
N ASP A 42 10.53 1.72 -7.18
CA ASP A 42 9.14 1.47 -7.61
C ASP A 42 8.14 2.21 -6.71
N ALA A 43 8.37 2.25 -5.41
CA ALA A 43 7.54 3.01 -4.48
C ALA A 43 7.46 4.49 -4.83
N GLN A 44 8.58 5.10 -5.25
CA GLN A 44 8.64 6.50 -5.67
C GLN A 44 7.77 6.76 -6.91
N VAL A 45 7.85 5.89 -7.91
CA VAL A 45 7.00 5.96 -9.13
C VAL A 45 5.53 5.80 -8.78
N GLN A 46 5.20 4.87 -7.88
CA GLN A 46 3.83 4.64 -7.44
C GLN A 46 3.28 5.78 -6.58
N LEU A 47 4.11 6.41 -5.74
CA LEU A 47 3.74 7.56 -4.92
C LEU A 47 3.33 8.75 -5.79
N GLU A 48 4.14 9.06 -6.81
CA GLU A 48 3.86 10.17 -7.74
C GLU A 48 2.59 9.95 -8.57
N SER A 49 2.39 8.72 -9.04
CA SER A 49 1.27 8.39 -9.92
C SER A 49 -0.06 8.15 -9.19
N LYS A 50 -0.03 7.54 -8.01
CA LYS A 50 -1.24 7.10 -7.29
C LYS A 50 -1.64 8.02 -6.15
N GLN A 51 -0.72 8.86 -5.66
CA GLN A 51 -0.94 9.77 -4.53
C GLN A 51 -1.70 9.11 -3.35
N PRO A 52 -1.22 7.96 -2.83
CA PRO A 52 -1.87 7.26 -1.74
C PRO A 52 -1.97 8.14 -0.49
N LYS A 53 -3.04 7.96 0.29
CA LYS A 53 -3.27 8.66 1.56
C LYS A 53 -2.57 7.97 2.74
N LEU A 54 -2.17 6.72 2.58
CA LEU A 54 -1.45 5.91 3.56
C LEU A 54 -0.39 5.06 2.86
N MET A 55 0.79 4.93 3.48
CA MET A 55 1.84 4.03 3.02
C MET A 55 2.20 3.07 4.16
N LEU A 56 2.29 1.78 3.86
CA LEU A 56 2.91 0.78 4.73
C LEU A 56 4.31 0.53 4.18
N LEU A 57 5.33 0.94 4.92
CA LEU A 57 6.73 0.91 4.51
C LEU A 57 7.46 -0.11 5.38
N ASP A 58 8.05 -1.13 4.77
CA ASP A 58 9.01 -1.97 5.48
C ASP A 58 10.31 -1.19 5.79
N ASN A 59 10.91 -1.49 6.94
CA ASN A 59 12.08 -0.79 7.43
C ASN A 59 13.39 -1.23 6.78
N TYR A 60 13.42 -2.35 6.03
CA TYR A 60 14.64 -2.97 5.52
C TYR A 60 14.64 -3.18 3.99
N LEU A 61 14.07 -2.21 3.26
CA LEU A 61 14.02 -2.15 1.79
C LEU A 61 15.35 -1.90 1.08
#